data_AF-A0A6S7BCG9-F1
#
_entry.id   AF-A0A6S7BCG9-F1
#
_cell.length_a   1.000
_cell.length_b   1.000
_cell.length_c   1.000
_cell.angle_alpha   90.00
_cell.angle_beta   90.00
_cell.angle_gamma   90.00
#
_symmetry.space_group_name_H-M   'P 1'
#
loop_
_entity.id
_entity.type
_entity.pdbx_description
1 polymer ?
#
loop_
_entity_poly.entity_id
_entity_poly.type
_entity_poly.pdbx_seq_one_letter_code
_entity_poly.pdbx_strand_id
1 'polypeptide(L)'
;MRKSPSCGIIRSGPTTGKWCIFAPSSDVDQAWAKIKGAVEGDKLLFAKVSTALRSMGRDGHVICVYTRDWTDKQDLLRVREVLRSLGFVEELGYKRDIDTFNRIYGSDEWYLRA
;
A
#
# COMPACT_ATOMS: atom_id res chain seq x y z
N MET A 1 11.56 22.95 -14.52
CA MET A 1 11.79 22.04 -13.38
C MET A 1 10.49 21.90 -12.60
N ARG A 2 9.82 20.73 -12.67
CA ARG A 2 8.70 20.47 -11.75
C ARG A 2 9.32 20.20 -10.39
N LYS A 3 8.97 20.99 -9.37
CA LYS A 3 9.40 20.73 -8.00
C LYS A 3 8.92 19.33 -7.64
N SER A 4 9.84 18.44 -7.26
CA SER A 4 9.46 17.18 -6.62
C SER A 4 8.58 17.53 -5.42
N PRO A 5 7.39 16.92 -5.25
CA PRO A 5 6.60 17.13 -4.05
C PRO A 5 7.50 16.81 -2.87
N SER A 6 7.51 17.68 -1.85
CA SER A 6 8.22 17.41 -0.62
C SER A 6 7.55 16.21 0.05
N CYS A 7 7.99 15.01 -0.31
CA CYS A 7 7.66 13.78 0.39
C CYS A 7 8.30 13.90 1.77
N GLY A 8 7.57 14.50 2.71
CA GLY A 8 7.95 14.47 4.12
C GLY A 8 8.28 13.03 4.50
N ILE A 9 9.32 12.83 5.29
CA ILE A 9 9.70 11.49 5.73
C ILE A 9 8.56 10.95 6.60
N ILE A 10 7.71 10.09 6.04
CA ILE A 10 6.66 9.41 6.79
C ILE A 10 7.25 8.14 7.38
N ARG A 11 7.27 8.09 8.71
CA ARG A 11 7.68 6.91 9.47
C ARG A 11 6.46 6.09 9.83
N SER A 12 6.65 4.78 9.79
CA SER A 12 5.69 3.83 10.36
C SER A 12 5.57 4.10 11.86
N GLY A 13 4.35 4.12 12.38
CA GLY A 13 4.03 4.39 13.78
C GLY A 13 2.73 3.72 14.22
N PRO A 14 2.25 3.98 15.44
CA PRO A 14 1.09 3.28 16.01
C PRO A 14 -0.23 3.52 15.26
N THR A 15 -0.34 4.68 14.60
CA THR A 15 -1.55 5.10 13.87
C THR A 15 -1.47 4.80 12.38
N THR A 16 -0.30 4.50 11.83
CA THR A 16 -0.17 4.26 10.38
C THR A 16 -0.63 2.86 10.01
N GLY A 17 -0.92 2.67 8.73
CA GLY A 17 -1.17 1.35 8.17
C GLY A 17 -0.97 1.35 6.67
N LYS A 18 -1.26 0.21 6.04
CA LYS A 18 -1.02 0.03 4.61
C LYS A 18 -2.08 -0.87 3.95
N TRP A 19 -2.48 -0.49 2.75
CA TRP A 19 -3.12 -1.39 1.81
C TRP A 19 -2.06 -2.24 1.11
N CYS A 20 -2.27 -3.55 1.07
CA CYS A 20 -1.39 -4.50 0.41
C CYS A 20 -2.01 -4.99 -0.90
N ILE A 21 -1.33 -4.71 -2.00
CA ILE A 21 -1.67 -5.20 -3.34
C ILE A 21 -0.68 -6.28 -3.69
N PHE A 22 -1.17 -7.49 -3.98
CA PHE A 22 -0.33 -8.59 -4.45
C PHE A 22 -0.40 -8.66 -5.97
N ALA A 23 0.74 -8.55 -6.64
CA ALA A 23 0.84 -8.59 -8.09
C ALA A 23 1.81 -9.71 -8.52
N PRO A 24 1.52 -10.44 -9.61
CA PRO A 24 2.48 -11.39 -10.17
C PRO A 24 3.72 -10.64 -10.70
N SER A 25 4.85 -11.34 -10.78
CA SER A 25 6.12 -10.74 -11.24
C SER A 25 6.06 -10.22 -12.67
N SER A 26 5.17 -10.74 -13.52
CA SER A 26 4.96 -10.24 -14.88
C SER A 26 4.32 -8.85 -14.92
N ASP A 27 3.51 -8.52 -13.91
CA ASP A 27 2.63 -7.34 -13.94
C ASP A 27 3.04 -6.27 -12.92
N VAL A 28 3.96 -6.60 -12.01
CA VAL A 28 4.37 -5.72 -10.90
C VAL A 28 4.86 -4.35 -11.39
N ASP A 29 5.61 -4.29 -12.49
CA ASP A 29 6.15 -3.02 -13.00
C ASP A 29 5.03 -2.11 -13.54
N GLN A 30 4.05 -2.68 -14.22
CA GLN A 30 2.89 -1.93 -14.70
C GLN A 30 2.01 -1.47 -13.53
N ALA A 31 1.77 -2.34 -12.56
CA ALA A 31 1.05 -2.01 -11.34
C ALA A 31 1.77 -0.87 -10.56
N TRP A 32 3.09 -0.98 -10.41
CA TRP A 32 3.90 0.02 -9.74
C TRP A 32 3.89 1.37 -10.46
N ALA A 33 3.93 1.38 -11.79
CA ALA A 33 3.85 2.60 -12.58
C ALA A 33 2.56 3.39 -12.31
N LYS A 34 1.42 2.69 -12.20
CA LYS A 34 0.12 3.30 -11.86
C LYS A 34 0.12 3.92 -10.45
N ILE A 35 0.60 3.17 -9.47
CA ILE A 35 0.67 3.64 -8.07
C ILE A 35 1.61 4.83 -7.95
N LYS A 36 2.79 4.76 -8.57
CA LYS A 36 3.75 5.86 -8.60
C LYS A 36 3.14 7.13 -9.20
N GLY A 37 2.44 7.02 -10.33
CA GLY A 37 1.75 8.18 -10.92
C GLY A 37 0.68 8.78 -10.01
N ALA A 38 -0.02 7.96 -9.23
CA ALA A 38 -0.99 8.45 -8.25
C ALA A 38 -0.34 9.09 -7.01
N VAL A 39 0.85 8.65 -6.59
CA VAL A 39 1.66 9.31 -5.56
C VAL A 39 2.21 10.64 -6.08
N GLU A 40 2.76 10.67 -7.29
CA GLU A 40 3.27 11.90 -7.92
C GLU A 40 2.17 12.94 -8.18
N GLY A 41 0.93 12.49 -8.35
CA GLY A 41 -0.25 13.35 -8.48
C GLY A 41 -0.96 13.67 -7.17
N ASP A 42 -0.32 13.44 -6.01
CA ASP A 42 -0.85 13.71 -4.66
C ASP A 42 -2.19 13.02 -4.31
N LYS A 43 -2.58 11.98 -5.06
CA LYS A 43 -3.78 11.18 -4.77
C LYS A 43 -3.54 10.14 -3.69
N LEU A 44 -2.31 9.61 -3.66
CA LEU A 44 -1.81 8.66 -2.67
C LEU A 44 -0.66 9.29 -1.90
N LEU A 45 -0.55 8.95 -0.64
CA LEU A 45 0.44 9.52 0.26
C LEU A 45 1.86 9.04 -0.07
N PHE A 46 2.06 7.72 -0.02
CA PHE A 46 3.36 7.09 -0.18
C PHE A 46 3.17 5.59 -0.43
N ALA A 47 4.07 4.98 -1.20
CA ALA A 47 4.03 3.56 -1.49
C ALA A 47 5.43 2.94 -1.57
N LYS A 48 5.51 1.62 -1.32
CA LYS A 48 6.72 0.80 -1.50
C LYS A 48 6.35 -0.48 -2.23
N VAL A 49 7.27 -1.01 -3.03
CA VAL A 49 7.15 -2.31 -3.68
C VAL A 49 8.24 -3.25 -3.17
N SER A 50 7.91 -4.52 -2.97
CA SER A 50 8.90 -5.53 -2.57
C SER A 50 9.88 -5.81 -3.71
N THR A 51 11.15 -6.01 -3.37
CA THR A 51 12.17 -6.44 -4.34
C THR A 51 12.07 -7.95 -4.60
N ALA A 52 12.49 -8.38 -5.79
CA ALA A 52 12.46 -9.78 -6.21
C ALA A 52 13.19 -10.73 -5.23
N LEU A 53 14.31 -10.27 -4.65
CA LEU A 53 15.09 -11.05 -3.67
C LEU A 53 14.30 -11.37 -2.38
N ARG A 54 13.30 -10.56 -2.04
CA ARG A 54 12.51 -10.69 -0.80
C ARG A 54 11.18 -11.40 -1.00
N SER A 55 10.87 -11.93 -2.19
CA SER A 55 9.62 -12.68 -2.39
C SER A 55 9.62 -14.07 -1.74
N MET A 56 10.75 -14.53 -1.19
CA MET A 56 10.89 -15.80 -0.43
C MET A 56 10.25 -17.00 -1.15
N GLY A 57 10.39 -17.07 -2.48
CA GLY A 57 9.84 -18.18 -3.28
C GLY A 57 8.34 -18.08 -3.56
N ARG A 58 7.71 -16.91 -3.34
CA ARG A 58 6.38 -16.62 -3.90
C ARG A 58 6.54 -15.99 -5.28
N ASP A 59 5.74 -16.45 -6.23
CA ASP A 59 5.66 -15.92 -7.60
C ASP A 59 4.89 -14.59 -7.65
N GLY A 60 5.36 -13.61 -6.88
CA GLY A 60 4.74 -12.30 -6.85
C GLY A 60 5.41 -11.30 -5.92
N HIS A 61 4.95 -10.07 -6.05
CA HIS A 61 5.40 -8.91 -5.31
C HIS A 61 4.23 -8.31 -4.54
N VAL A 62 4.55 -7.63 -3.44
CA VAL A 62 3.60 -6.81 -2.70
C VAL A 62 3.92 -5.33 -2.91
N ILE A 63 2.89 -4.57 -3.25
CA ILE A 63 2.91 -3.11 -3.24
C ILE A 63 2.13 -2.66 -2.00
N CYS A 64 2.80 -1.93 -1.12
CA CYS A 64 2.22 -1.37 0.10
C CYS A 64 1.93 0.12 -0.10
N VAL A 65 0.68 0.53 0.03
CA VAL A 65 0.25 1.94 -0.03
C VAL A 65 -0.12 2.40 1.37
N TYR A 66 0.58 3.39 1.89
CA TYR A 66 0.49 3.80 3.28
C TYR A 66 -0.54 4.91 3.50
N THR A 67 -1.20 4.87 4.67
CA THR A 67 -2.04 5.96 5.19
C THR A 67 -1.51 6.45 6.54
N ARG A 68 -1.86 7.67 6.92
CA ARG A 68 -1.36 8.30 8.17
C ARG A 68 -2.06 7.78 9.43
N ASP A 69 -3.35 7.47 9.28
CA ASP A 69 -4.22 7.10 10.39
C ASP A 69 -5.17 5.97 9.95
N TRP A 70 -5.08 4.81 10.59
CA TRP A 70 -5.99 3.69 10.36
C TRP A 70 -7.37 3.90 11.00
N THR A 71 -7.52 4.85 11.92
CA THR A 71 -8.81 5.19 12.53
C THR A 71 -9.66 6.10 11.64
N ASP A 72 -9.03 6.80 10.69
CA ASP A 72 -9.71 7.61 9.67
C ASP A 72 -10.28 6.73 8.55
N LYS A 73 -11.46 6.16 8.80
CA LYS A 73 -12.16 5.31 7.84
C LYS A 73 -12.49 6.04 6.53
N GLN A 74 -12.66 7.36 6.54
CA GLN A 74 -12.95 8.11 5.32
C GLN A 74 -11.72 8.14 4.42
N ASP A 75 -10.53 8.38 4.98
CA ASP A 75 -9.29 8.30 4.21
C ASP A 75 -9.01 6.88 3.71
N LEU A 76 -9.29 5.85 4.52
CA LEU A 76 -9.13 4.45 4.07
C LEU A 76 -9.99 4.14 2.85
N LEU A 77 -11.27 4.55 2.86
CA LEU A 77 -12.17 4.36 1.74
C LEU A 77 -11.78 5.22 0.53
N ARG A 78 -11.36 6.48 0.74
CA ARG A 78 -10.87 7.35 -0.32
C ARG A 78 -9.66 6.74 -1.02
N VAL A 79 -8.69 6.23 -0.26
CA VAL A 79 -7.51 5.56 -0.80
C VAL A 79 -7.92 4.31 -1.58
N ARG A 80 -8.84 3.49 -1.05
CA ARG A 80 -9.38 2.33 -1.76
C ARG A 80 -10.01 2.71 -3.09
N GLU A 81 -10.84 3.75 -3.15
CA GLU A 81 -11.48 4.17 -4.40
C GLU A 81 -10.44 4.68 -5.42
N VAL A 82 -9.38 5.35 -4.97
CA VAL A 82 -8.25 5.69 -5.84
C VAL A 82 -7.62 4.41 -6.40
N LEU A 83 -7.35 3.39 -5.58
CA LEU A 83 -6.79 2.11 -6.04
C LEU A 83 -7.71 1.40 -7.04
N ARG A 84 -9.02 1.37 -6.79
CA ARG A 84 -10.01 0.81 -7.71
C ARG A 84 -10.02 1.55 -9.05
N SER A 85 -9.93 2.88 -9.04
CA SER A 85 -9.86 3.70 -10.26
C SER A 85 -8.60 3.44 -11.11
N LEU A 86 -7.53 2.90 -10.51
CA LEU A 86 -6.30 2.49 -11.20
C LEU A 86 -6.39 1.04 -11.73
N GLY A 87 -7.48 0.33 -11.43
CA GLY A 87 -7.73 -1.05 -11.85
C GLY A 87 -7.42 -2.11 -10.79
N PHE A 88 -7.13 -1.72 -9.54
CA PHE A 88 -6.98 -2.67 -8.43
C PHE A 88 -8.35 -2.94 -7.81
N VAL A 89 -9.13 -3.81 -8.46
CA VAL A 89 -10.54 -4.07 -8.12
C VAL A 89 -10.76 -5.33 -7.27
N GLU A 90 -9.74 -6.20 -7.20
CA GLU A 90 -9.73 -7.39 -6.34
C GLU A 90 -9.75 -7.01 -4.86
N GLU A 91 -10.12 -7.95 -3.99
CA GLU A 91 -10.11 -7.74 -2.54
C GLU A 91 -8.70 -7.36 -2.05
N LEU A 92 -8.59 -6.18 -1.43
CA LEU A 92 -7.36 -5.68 -0.84
C LEU A 92 -7.39 -5.87 0.67
N GLY A 93 -6.24 -6.26 1.22
CA GLY A 93 -6.03 -6.32 2.66
C GLY A 93 -5.45 -5.02 3.19
N TYR A 94 -6.04 -4.46 4.24
CA TYR A 94 -5.47 -3.37 5.01
C TYR A 94 -4.86 -3.88 6.31
N LYS A 95 -3.57 -3.60 6.54
CA LYS A 95 -2.83 -4.01 7.74
C LYS A 95 -2.35 -2.80 8.51
N ARG A 96 -2.62 -2.76 9.83
CA ARG A 96 -2.10 -1.69 10.70
C ARG A 96 -0.62 -1.93 10.99
N ASP A 97 0.13 -0.85 11.13
CA ASP A 97 1.55 -0.99 11.47
C ASP A 97 1.73 -1.49 12.91
N ILE A 98 0.82 -1.16 13.83
CA ILE A 98 0.80 -1.74 15.19
C ILE A 98 0.72 -3.28 15.17
N ASP A 99 -0.06 -3.87 14.26
CA ASP A 99 -0.15 -5.34 14.11
C ASP A 99 1.16 -5.92 13.57
N THR A 100 1.85 -5.18 12.69
CA THR A 100 3.17 -5.55 12.19
C THR A 100 4.21 -5.52 13.31
N PHE A 101 4.19 -4.49 14.18
CA PHE A 101 5.07 -4.39 15.35
C PHE A 101 4.82 -5.52 16.36
N ASN A 102 3.55 -5.88 16.58
CA ASN A 102 3.14 -6.98 17.46
C ASN A 102 3.34 -8.37 16.84
N ARG A 103 3.89 -8.45 15.62
CA ARG A 103 4.13 -9.69 14.86
C ARG A 103 2.87 -10.53 14.65
N ILE A 104 1.73 -9.87 14.42
CA ILE A 104 0.48 -10.52 14.07
C ILE A 104 0.51 -10.85 12.56
N TYR A 105 0.47 -12.14 12.25
CA TYR A 105 0.49 -12.71 10.90
C TYR A 105 -0.44 -13.93 10.85
N GLY A 106 -0.92 -14.28 9.65
CA GLY A 106 -1.82 -15.42 9.48
C GLY A 106 -3.28 -15.00 9.38
N SER A 107 -4.19 -15.75 10.02
CA SER A 107 -5.64 -15.57 9.88
C SER A 107 -6.11 -14.17 10.29
N ASP A 108 -5.50 -13.59 11.33
CA ASP A 108 -5.85 -12.29 11.90
C ASP A 108 -4.97 -11.13 11.39
N GLU A 109 -4.30 -11.32 10.25
CA GLU A 109 -3.35 -10.35 9.72
C GLU A 109 -3.99 -9.04 9.24
N TRP A 110 -5.25 -9.10 8.81
CA TRP A 110 -5.91 -7.99 8.13
C TRP A 110 -6.93 -7.32 9.04
N TYR A 111 -6.76 -6.03 9.26
CA TYR A 111 -7.73 -5.20 9.98
C TYR A 111 -9.00 -4.99 9.16
N LEU A 112 -8.85 -4.85 7.84
CA LEU A 112 -9.96 -4.69 6.91
C LEU A 112 -9.65 -5.40 5.59
N ARG A 113 -10.68 -5.99 4.99
CA ARG A 113 -10.66 -6.57 3.64
C ARG A 113 -11.76 -5.87 2.84
N ALA A 114 -11.41 -5.31 1.69
CA ALA A 114 -12.36 -4.61 0.84
C ALA A 114 -11.87 -4.46 -0.60
#